data_AF-A0A842UKH5-F1
#
_entry.id   AF-A0A842UKH5-F1
#
_cell.length_a   1.000
_cell.length_b   1.000
_cell.length_c   1.000
_cell.angle_alpha   90.00
_cell.angle_beta   90.00
_cell.angle_gamma   90.00
#
_symmetry.space_group_name_H-M   'P 1'
#
loop_
_entity.id
_entity.type
_entity.pdbx_description
1 polymer ?
#
loop_
_entity_poly.entity_id
_entity_poly.type
_entity_poly.pdbx_seq_one_letter_code
_entity_poly.pdbx_strand_id
1 'polypeptide(L)'
;MEKNVYSLSQESSYQEVGLIFTIVSPDKLSLSMFLDYLLSVYKDTPSSVLDLNCLYSMDVQKAQMQDSLPKDPDHVLVIKYKIKKQTKYPIGLCSEVIDKSNHIISFDLFSTHPEIKKTEDEAFLKPLLERWEASVEKMNNV
;
A
#
# COMPACT_ATOMS: atom_id res chain seq x y z
N MET A 1 -33.27 3.11 -44.66
CA MET A 1 -33.30 2.15 -43.54
C MET A 1 -31.88 2.02 -43.05
N GLU A 2 -31.49 2.91 -42.14
CA GLU A 2 -30.13 3.01 -41.60
C GLU A 2 -29.97 1.93 -40.52
N LYS A 3 -28.95 1.08 -40.64
CA LYS A 3 -28.50 0.22 -39.55
C LYS A 3 -27.30 0.90 -38.89
N ASN A 4 -27.57 1.61 -37.80
CA ASN A 4 -26.54 2.07 -36.88
C ASN A 4 -25.92 0.84 -36.19
N VAL A 5 -24.67 0.55 -36.53
CA VAL A 5 -23.82 -0.38 -35.79
C VAL A 5 -23.23 0.40 -34.64
N TYR A 6 -23.79 0.26 -33.44
CA TYR A 6 -23.13 0.74 -32.23
C TYR A 6 -21.92 -0.15 -31.97
N SER A 7 -20.73 0.32 -32.35
CA SER A 7 -19.47 -0.18 -31.84
C SER A 7 -19.39 0.17 -30.36
N LEU A 8 -19.66 -0.80 -29.49
CA LEU A 8 -19.26 -0.73 -28.09
C LEU A 8 -17.74 -0.94 -28.04
N SER A 9 -16.98 0.13 -28.27
CA SER A 9 -15.62 0.23 -27.78
C SER A 9 -15.71 0.29 -26.26
N GLN A 10 -15.51 -0.85 -25.59
CA GLN A 10 -15.13 -0.86 -24.18
C GLN A 10 -13.74 -0.24 -24.09
N GLU A 11 -13.69 1.08 -24.05
CA GLU A 11 -12.56 1.79 -23.48
C GLU A 11 -12.56 1.45 -21.99
N SER A 12 -11.78 0.44 -21.62
CA SER A 12 -11.36 0.25 -20.24
C SER A 12 -10.62 1.53 -19.84
N SER A 13 -11.33 2.43 -19.17
CA SER A 13 -10.76 3.58 -18.48
C SER A 13 -9.84 3.02 -17.39
N TYR A 14 -8.60 2.70 -17.76
CA TYR A 14 -7.55 2.53 -16.77
C TYR A 14 -7.45 3.88 -16.07
N GLN A 15 -7.99 3.95 -14.86
CA GLN A 15 -7.71 5.08 -13.98
C GLN A 15 -6.18 5.17 -13.89
N GLU A 16 -5.60 6.32 -14.22
CA GLU A 16 -4.20 6.61 -13.94
C GLU A 16 -4.03 6.56 -12.43
N VAL A 17 -3.66 5.38 -11.92
CA VAL A 17 -3.32 5.20 -10.51
C VAL A 17 -1.87 5.67 -10.36
N GLY A 18 -1.69 6.86 -9.79
CA GLY A 18 -0.38 7.41 -9.49
C GLY A 18 0.26 6.76 -8.26
N LEU A 19 -0.53 6.23 -7.32
CA LEU A 19 -0.02 5.65 -6.07
C LEU A 19 -0.66 4.31 -5.72
N ILE A 20 0.15 3.32 -5.35
CA ILE A 20 -0.33 2.02 -4.91
C ILE A 20 0.15 1.72 -3.49
N PHE A 21 -0.80 1.56 -2.59
CA PHE A 21 -0.56 1.07 -1.24
C PHE A 21 -0.64 -0.45 -1.23
N THR A 22 0.49 -1.10 -0.99
CA THR A 22 0.52 -2.55 -0.77
C THR A 22 0.67 -2.80 0.72
N ILE A 23 -0.31 -3.43 1.37
CA ILE A 23 -0.28 -3.53 2.84
C ILE A 23 -0.18 -4.97 3.33
N VAL A 24 0.70 -5.15 4.32
CA VAL A 24 0.94 -6.39 5.03
C VAL A 24 0.82 -6.17 6.54
N SER A 25 -0.34 -6.51 7.12
CA SER A 25 -0.69 -6.58 8.54
C SER A 25 -1.49 -7.86 8.89
N PRO A 26 -1.09 -8.63 9.91
CA PRO A 26 -1.93 -9.71 10.46
C PRO A 26 -3.16 -9.20 11.22
N ASP A 27 -3.24 -7.90 11.54
CA ASP A 27 -4.35 -7.26 12.25
C ASP A 27 -5.20 -6.42 11.28
N LYS A 28 -6.40 -6.92 10.96
CA LYS A 28 -7.33 -6.27 10.02
C LYS A 28 -8.02 -5.03 10.60
N LEU A 29 -8.16 -4.93 11.93
CA LEU A 29 -8.84 -3.78 12.56
C LEU A 29 -7.91 -2.57 12.61
N SER A 30 -6.64 -2.79 12.98
CA SER A 30 -5.61 -1.75 12.88
C SER A 30 -5.35 -1.33 11.43
N LEU A 31 -5.50 -2.26 10.47
CA LEU A 31 -5.33 -2.00 9.04
C LEU A 31 -6.36 -1.01 8.49
N SER A 32 -7.65 -1.13 8.84
CA SER A 32 -8.69 -0.24 8.29
C SER A 32 -8.49 1.20 8.76
N MET A 33 -8.20 1.41 10.06
CA MET A 33 -7.89 2.73 10.59
C MET A 33 -6.62 3.32 9.99
N PHE A 34 -5.62 2.47 9.75
CA PHE A 34 -4.36 2.88 9.12
C PHE A 34 -4.53 3.20 7.62
N LEU A 35 -5.44 2.51 6.93
CA LEU A 35 -5.79 2.79 5.53
C LEU A 35 -6.52 4.12 5.37
N ASP A 36 -7.52 4.38 6.21
CA ASP A 36 -8.21 5.67 6.23
C ASP A 36 -7.22 6.82 6.48
N TYR A 37 -6.24 6.57 7.35
CA TYR A 37 -5.13 7.48 7.60
C TYR A 37 -4.26 7.71 6.35
N LEU A 38 -3.81 6.66 5.66
CA LEU A 38 -3.00 6.79 4.44
C LEU A 38 -3.73 7.55 3.33
N LEU A 39 -4.98 7.20 3.10
CA LEU A 39 -5.83 7.86 2.12
C LEU A 39 -6.04 9.34 2.47
N SER A 40 -6.08 9.69 3.76
CA SER A 40 -6.11 11.10 4.17
C SER A 40 -4.79 11.84 3.92
N VAL A 41 -3.64 11.19 4.06
CA VAL A 41 -2.32 11.81 3.82
C VAL A 41 -2.14 12.09 2.33
N TYR A 42 -2.57 11.16 1.48
CA TYR A 42 -2.41 11.21 0.03
C TYR A 42 -3.72 11.50 -0.71
N LYS A 43 -4.63 12.26 -0.09
CA LYS A 43 -6.00 12.50 -0.59
C LYS A 43 -6.07 13.09 -2.00
N ASP A 44 -5.04 13.83 -2.39
CA ASP A 44 -4.94 14.54 -3.67
C ASP A 44 -4.21 13.68 -4.72
N THR A 45 -3.80 12.46 -4.36
CA THR A 45 -3.12 11.51 -5.25
C THR A 45 -4.08 10.35 -5.58
N PRO A 46 -4.37 10.08 -6.87
CA PRO A 46 -5.18 8.93 -7.26
C PRO A 46 -4.48 7.66 -6.79
N SER A 47 -5.13 6.94 -5.87
CA SER A 47 -4.52 5.82 -5.17
C SER A 47 -5.35 4.55 -5.23
N SER A 48 -4.66 3.42 -5.29
CA SER A 48 -5.25 2.09 -5.15
C SER A 48 -4.65 1.36 -3.96
N VAL A 49 -5.47 0.54 -3.32
CA VAL A 49 -5.05 -0.27 -2.17
C VAL A 49 -5.04 -1.74 -2.59
N LEU A 50 -3.90 -2.38 -2.43
CA LEU A 50 -3.71 -3.82 -2.60
C LEU A 50 -3.44 -4.46 -1.23
N ASP A 51 -4.42 -5.19 -0.70
CA ASP A 51 -4.30 -5.91 0.56
C ASP A 51 -3.73 -7.32 0.32
N LEU A 52 -2.45 -7.53 0.68
CA LEU A 52 -1.79 -8.82 0.55
C LEU A 52 -1.96 -9.71 1.79
N ASN A 53 -2.69 -9.28 2.83
CA ASN A 53 -2.86 -10.05 4.07
C ASN A 53 -3.75 -11.27 3.92
N CYS A 54 -4.57 -11.30 2.88
CA CYS A 54 -5.38 -12.46 2.55
C CYS A 54 -4.57 -13.54 1.81
N LEU A 55 -3.31 -13.26 1.43
CA LEU A 55 -2.53 -14.10 0.53
C LEU A 55 -1.42 -14.87 1.25
N TYR A 56 -1.74 -16.11 1.60
CA TYR A 56 -0.80 -17.05 2.21
C TYR A 56 0.18 -17.69 1.22
N SER A 57 -0.07 -17.53 -0.09
CA SER A 57 0.75 -18.10 -1.16
C SER A 57 1.50 -17.01 -1.93
N MET A 58 2.80 -17.20 -2.11
CA MET A 58 3.67 -16.31 -2.88
C MET A 58 3.24 -16.20 -4.34
N ASP A 59 2.78 -17.29 -4.94
CA ASP A 59 2.34 -17.30 -6.33
C ASP A 59 1.07 -16.46 -6.51
N VAL A 60 0.19 -16.45 -5.52
CA VAL A 60 -1.02 -15.62 -5.53
C VAL A 60 -0.67 -14.15 -5.34
N GLN A 61 0.31 -13.82 -4.49
CA GLN A 61 0.81 -12.45 -4.35
C GLN A 61 1.41 -11.94 -5.67
N LYS A 62 2.19 -12.79 -6.36
CA LYS A 62 2.77 -12.47 -7.66
C LYS A 62 1.68 -12.22 -8.72
N ALA A 63 0.68 -13.11 -8.80
CA ALA A 63 -0.42 -12.97 -9.75
C ALA A 63 -1.23 -11.68 -9.50
N GLN A 64 -1.61 -11.40 -8.25
CA GLN A 64 -2.33 -10.16 -7.93
C GLN A 64 -1.55 -8.90 -8.28
N MET A 65 -0.24 -8.89 -8.04
CA MET A 65 0.62 -7.76 -8.44
C MET A 65 0.72 -7.61 -9.94
N GLN A 66 0.67 -8.69 -10.72
CA GLN A 66 0.66 -8.58 -12.18
C GLN A 66 -0.66 -8.01 -12.71
N ASP A 67 -1.78 -8.41 -12.13
CA ASP A 67 -3.11 -8.00 -12.58
C ASP A 67 -3.53 -6.62 -12.08
N SER A 68 -3.07 -6.22 -10.88
CA SER A 68 -3.56 -5.01 -10.19
C SER A 68 -2.64 -3.80 -10.32
N LEU A 69 -1.39 -3.99 -10.74
CA LEU A 69 -0.48 -2.87 -10.97
C LEU A 69 -0.74 -2.28 -12.36
N PRO A 70 -0.89 -0.94 -12.49
CA PRO A 70 -0.69 -0.23 -13.73
C PRO A 70 0.67 -0.58 -14.33
N LYS A 71 0.81 -0.37 -15.63
CA LYS A 71 2.09 -0.60 -16.31
C LYS A 71 3.20 0.25 -15.70
N ASP A 72 2.90 1.50 -15.35
CA ASP A 72 3.84 2.48 -14.83
C ASP A 72 3.18 3.35 -13.74
N PRO A 73 3.06 2.88 -12.49
CA PRO A 73 2.64 3.73 -11.37
C PRO A 73 3.76 4.72 -11.01
N ASP A 74 3.40 5.97 -10.64
CA ASP A 74 4.38 6.96 -10.19
C ASP A 74 5.07 6.52 -8.89
N HIS A 75 4.28 5.93 -7.98
CA HIS A 75 4.76 5.43 -6.69
C HIS A 75 4.10 4.12 -6.30
N VAL A 76 4.91 3.16 -5.86
CA VAL A 76 4.47 1.93 -5.20
C VAL A 76 5.03 1.90 -3.78
N LEU A 77 4.13 2.03 -2.81
CA LEU A 77 4.43 2.07 -1.38
C LEU A 77 3.98 0.78 -0.70
N VAL A 78 4.94 -0.03 -0.26
CA VAL A 78 4.66 -1.21 0.56
C VAL A 78 4.76 -0.86 2.03
N ILE A 79 3.71 -1.20 2.76
CA ILE A 79 3.60 -0.94 4.18
C ILE A 79 3.46 -2.26 4.92
N LYS A 80 4.43 -2.52 5.80
CA LYS A 80 4.34 -3.60 6.79
C LYS A 80 3.90 -3.00 8.10
N TYR A 81 2.83 -3.54 8.67
CA TYR A 81 2.35 -3.10 9.98
C TYR A 81 2.51 -4.25 10.97
N LYS A 82 3.24 -4.00 12.07
CA LYS A 82 3.56 -5.00 13.07
C LYS A 82 2.80 -4.73 14.38
N ILE A 83 2.15 -5.77 14.90
CA ILE A 83 1.52 -5.78 16.23
C ILE A 83 2.18 -6.82 17.16
N LYS A 84 2.00 -6.65 18.48
CA LYS A 84 2.69 -7.36 19.58
C LYS A 84 2.69 -8.89 19.49
N LYS A 85 1.67 -9.47 18.85
CA LYS A 85 1.57 -10.92 18.58
C LYS A 85 1.85 -11.18 17.11
N GLN A 86 3.13 -11.26 16.73
CA GLN A 86 3.47 -11.96 15.50
C GLN A 86 3.13 -13.44 15.72
N THR A 87 2.00 -13.88 15.16
CA THR A 87 1.84 -15.28 14.81
C THR A 87 2.97 -15.64 13.84
N LYS A 88 3.53 -16.85 13.98
CA LYS A 88 4.73 -17.35 13.29
C LYS A 88 4.60 -17.49 11.76
N TYR A 89 3.84 -16.64 11.11
CA TYR A 89 3.78 -16.55 9.67
C TYR A 89 4.71 -15.42 9.23
N PRO A 90 5.87 -15.73 8.62
CA PRO A 90 6.55 -14.73 7.84
C PRO A 90 5.62 -14.41 6.67
N ILE A 91 4.85 -13.33 6.75
CA ILE A 91 4.29 -12.73 5.55
C ILE A 91 5.49 -12.09 4.84
N GLY A 92 6.24 -12.96 4.16
CA GLY A 92 7.29 -12.56 3.24
C GLY A 92 6.62 -11.81 2.10
N LEU A 93 7.21 -10.69 1.71
CA LEU A 93 6.87 -10.09 0.42
C LEU A 93 7.56 -10.92 -0.65
N CYS A 94 6.89 -11.19 -1.76
CA CYS A 94 7.58 -11.74 -2.92
C CYS A 94 8.57 -10.74 -3.51
N SER A 95 9.60 -11.27 -4.17
CA SER A 95 10.65 -10.50 -4.84
C SER A 95 10.07 -9.44 -5.76
N GLU A 96 9.03 -9.78 -6.52
CA GLU A 96 8.39 -8.90 -7.49
C GLU A 96 7.71 -7.69 -6.82
N VAL A 97 7.17 -7.87 -5.61
CA VAL A 97 6.67 -6.73 -4.82
C VAL A 97 7.82 -5.82 -4.45
N ILE A 98 8.91 -6.38 -3.94
CA ILE A 98 10.08 -5.61 -3.50
C ILE A 98 10.71 -4.83 -4.68
N ASP A 99 10.85 -5.49 -5.83
CA ASP A 99 11.49 -4.94 -7.02
C ASP A 99 10.68 -3.78 -7.59
N LYS A 100 9.35 -3.93 -7.68
CA LYS A 100 8.44 -2.91 -8.20
C LYS A 100 8.13 -1.78 -7.22
N SER A 101 8.52 -1.91 -5.95
CA SER A 101 8.20 -0.89 -4.94
C SER A 101 9.23 0.22 -4.93
N ASN A 102 8.82 1.47 -5.08
CA ASN A 102 9.70 2.62 -4.88
C ASN A 102 9.98 2.84 -3.39
N HIS A 103 9.04 2.45 -2.53
CA HIS A 103 9.12 2.64 -1.08
C HIS A 103 8.66 1.40 -0.33
N ILE A 104 9.42 1.01 0.71
CA ILE A 104 9.07 -0.07 1.63
C ILE A 104 9.30 0.42 3.05
N ILE A 105 8.23 0.50 3.83
CA ILE A 105 8.23 1.00 5.20
C ILE A 105 7.59 -0.01 6.15
N SER A 106 8.13 -0.13 7.36
CA SER A 106 7.59 -0.97 8.42
C SER A 106 7.21 -0.10 9.62
N PHE A 107 5.93 -0.09 9.97
CA PHE A 107 5.41 0.57 11.16
C PHE A 107 5.29 -0.44 12.29
N ASP A 108 5.77 -0.06 13.47
CA ASP A 108 5.62 -0.81 14.71
C ASP A 108 4.96 0.11 15.74
N LEU A 109 3.78 -0.28 16.25
CA LEU A 109 3.03 0.48 17.24
C LEU A 109 3.81 0.78 18.53
N PHE A 110 4.87 0.02 18.81
CA PHE A 110 5.72 0.22 19.98
C PHE A 110 6.99 1.04 19.66
N SER A 111 7.12 1.54 18.43
CA SER A 111 8.21 2.41 18.00
C SER A 111 7.66 3.76 17.55
N THR A 112 8.26 4.84 18.06
CA THR A 112 7.99 6.20 17.58
C THR A 112 8.47 6.40 16.14
N HIS A 113 9.50 5.66 15.72
CA HIS A 113 10.08 5.78 14.39
C HIS A 113 9.80 4.53 13.54
N PRO A 114 9.19 4.68 12.35
CA PRO A 114 9.06 3.61 11.38
C PRO A 114 10.43 3.18 10.83
N GLU A 115 10.54 1.92 10.43
CA GLU A 115 11.73 1.37 9.78
C GLU A 115 11.57 1.47 8.25
N ILE A 116 12.43 2.25 7.60
CA ILE A 116 12.46 2.38 6.13
C ILE A 116 13.43 1.33 5.57
N LYS A 117 12.92 0.45 4.70
CA LYS A 117 13.68 -0.65 4.06
C LYS A 117 14.12 -0.32 2.65
N LYS A 118 13.33 0.49 1.95
CA LYS A 118 13.62 0.99 0.60
C LYS A 118 12.93 2.35 0.44
N THR A 119 13.61 3.31 -0.17
CA THR A 119 12.99 4.57 -0.58
C THR A 119 13.78 5.17 -1.75
N GLU A 120 13.07 5.60 -2.79
CA GLU A 120 13.65 6.33 -3.93
C GLU A 120 13.41 7.85 -3.82
N ASP A 121 12.47 8.26 -2.96
CA ASP A 121 12.13 9.66 -2.67
C ASP A 121 11.74 9.82 -1.18
N GLU A 122 12.65 10.38 -0.39
CA GLU A 122 12.40 10.65 1.03
C GLU A 122 11.39 11.78 1.26
N ALA A 123 11.31 12.75 0.35
CA ALA A 123 10.38 13.88 0.48
C ALA A 123 8.93 13.39 0.32
N PHE A 124 8.69 12.41 -0.54
CA PHE A 124 7.40 11.73 -0.66
C PHE A 124 6.94 11.05 0.63
N LEU A 125 7.87 10.47 1.41
CA LEU A 125 7.56 9.79 2.68
C LEU A 125 7.44 10.74 3.87
N LYS A 126 8.03 11.93 3.79
CA LYS A 126 8.11 12.87 4.91
C LYS A 126 6.75 13.16 5.58
N PRO A 127 5.66 13.48 4.86
CA PRO A 127 4.36 13.75 5.48
C PRO A 127 3.79 12.55 6.27
N LEU A 128 4.07 11.34 5.80
CA LEU A 128 3.67 10.09 6.44
C LEU A 128 4.47 9.87 7.74
N LEU A 129 5.79 10.08 7.70
CA LEU A 129 6.68 9.90 8.84
C LEU A 129 6.42 10.90 9.98
N GLU A 130 6.37 12.20 9.66
CA GLU A 130 6.14 13.26 10.65
C GLU A 130 4.82 13.08 11.39
N ARG A 131 3.79 12.63 10.66
CA ARG A 131 2.47 12.46 11.25
C ARG A 131 2.34 11.17 12.06
N TRP A 132 3.06 10.11 11.69
CA TRP A 132 3.18 8.92 12.53
C TRP A 132 3.82 9.24 13.87
N GLU A 133 4.96 9.94 13.85
CA GLU A 133 5.69 10.36 15.04
C GLU A 133 4.79 11.16 15.98
N ALA A 134 4.14 12.22 15.48
CA ALA A 134 3.19 13.02 16.26
C ALA A 134 2.03 12.19 16.85
N SER A 135 1.58 11.15 16.13
CA SER A 135 0.48 10.27 16.60
C SER A 135 0.94 9.34 17.73
N VAL A 136 2.12 8.73 17.60
CA VAL A 136 2.67 7.84 18.63
C VAL A 136 3.08 8.63 19.88
N GLU A 137 3.68 9.81 19.72
CA GLU A 137 3.98 10.71 20.85
C GLU A 137 2.73 11.09 21.62
N LYS A 138 1.63 11.44 20.92
CA LYS A 138 0.36 11.75 21.56
C LYS A 138 -0.21 10.54 22.32
N MET A 139 -0.07 9.32 21.79
CA MET A 139 -0.51 8.11 22.49
C MET A 139 0.33 7.79 23.72
N ASN A 140 1.64 8.05 23.67
CA ASN A 140 2.57 7.76 24.76
C ASN A 140 2.58 8.84 25.87
N ASN A 141 2.13 10.06 25.57
CA ASN A 141 2.03 11.17 26.52
C ASN A 141 0.66 11.24 27.25
N VAL A 142 -0.12 10.16 27.20
CA VAL A 142 -1.42 9.99 27.89
C VAL A 142 -1.29 8.96 29.00
#